data_AF-B7KAN2-F1
#
_entry.id   AF-B7KAN2-F1
#
_cell.length_a   1.000
_cell.length_b   1.000
_cell.length_c   1.000
_cell.angle_alpha   90.00
_cell.angle_beta   90.00
_cell.angle_gamma   90.00
#
_symmetry.space_group_name_H-M   'P 1'
#
loop_
_entity.id
_entity.type
_entity.pdbx_description
1 polymer ?
#
loop_
_entity_poly.entity_id
_entity_poly.type
_entity_poly.pdbx_seq_one_letter_code
_entity_poly.pdbx_strand_id
1 'polypeptide(L)'
;MFSLEWIRKKLPLFLTIVIISSFLYLELVKNLHNTNSLTISESPKSVEIGTNLNGIADWSTQLPFIDGFKSSRPWITQTKGKWNTNETEQLNLDENGWVKSLPSAGSQQEYTWVGTLLYRGIEGRYPGGKYVVLYEGEGTIEYDYDAKKDEAASTLGRDVIDVTPSKAGIWLKITETDPNKTGNYIRNIHVVLQSYEQTYKTAFFNPTFLEKIRPFTTLRFMDWMDTNNSKQSQWSDRPTPERSTWAKIGVPVEIMVELANRLNANAWFCMPHQATDDYVKNFATYVRDHLKPELKIYVEYSNEVWNPQFKQFHWVEEHAGSLNRAQAYGKRATEIANIWDDVFGNQKERVIGVMAGQTPNPRVLQQAMQLADDSIDAMAIAAYVGGYIGKPDHEKELESWTKDPDGGLNKLFEEINNGGVLTKGQPGGALPQGWSNLDQLQELSQQYNVPLISYEGGQHLVGRKKVKNNKAINALFIQANRDPRMGEVYEKLLNQWFELVGGTLFMNFSDISKPNQHGSWGALEYVDQETSPKYQALLEKTRLSSTSPTLPKTN
;
A
#
# COMPACT_ATOMS: atom_id res chain seq x y z
N MET A 1 -8.20 23.35 -82.84
CA MET A 1 -7.00 24.17 -83.07
C MET A 1 -7.12 25.44 -82.25
N PHE A 2 -6.40 25.55 -81.14
CA PHE A 2 -6.31 26.82 -80.41
C PHE A 2 -5.42 27.78 -81.21
N SER A 3 -5.88 29.01 -81.42
CA SER A 3 -5.13 30.00 -82.22
C SER A 3 -3.80 30.35 -81.55
N LEU A 4 -2.76 30.63 -82.34
CA LEU A 4 -1.45 31.07 -81.84
C LEU A 4 -1.54 32.31 -80.94
N GLU A 5 -2.58 33.14 -81.08
CA GLU A 5 -2.84 34.28 -80.20
C GLU A 5 -3.30 33.88 -78.80
N TRP A 6 -4.06 32.80 -78.66
CA TRP A 6 -4.49 32.31 -77.35
C TRP A 6 -3.30 31.83 -76.53
N ILE A 7 -2.37 31.11 -77.17
CA ILE A 7 -1.12 30.65 -76.55
C ILE A 7 -0.26 31.86 -76.14
N ARG A 8 -0.06 32.86 -77.02
CA ARG A 8 0.74 34.05 -76.68
C ARG A 8 0.21 34.87 -75.51
N LYS A 9 -1.11 34.98 -75.33
CA LYS A 9 -1.70 35.78 -74.23
C LYS A 9 -1.79 35.04 -72.91
N LYS A 10 -1.97 33.71 -72.92
CA LYS A 10 -2.19 32.91 -71.70
C LYS A 10 -0.93 32.20 -71.20
N LEU A 11 0.06 31.94 -72.05
CA LEU A 11 1.32 31.31 -71.66
C LEU A 11 2.11 32.11 -70.60
N PRO A 12 2.18 33.45 -70.64
CA PRO A 12 2.83 34.22 -69.58
C PRO A 12 2.11 34.07 -68.24
N LEU A 13 0.78 34.11 -68.24
CA LEU A 13 -0.03 33.93 -67.03
C LEU A 13 0.11 32.52 -66.44
N PHE A 14 0.15 31.50 -67.31
CA PHE A 14 0.33 30.11 -66.90
C PHE A 14 1.74 29.85 -66.35
N LEU A 15 2.77 30.41 -66.99
CA LEU A 15 4.15 30.38 -66.49
C LEU A 15 4.28 31.11 -65.15
N THR A 16 3.64 32.26 -64.98
CA THR A 16 3.63 32.99 -63.70
C THR A 16 2.94 32.18 -62.59
N ILE A 17 1.83 31.50 -62.89
CA ILE A 17 1.14 30.64 -61.91
C ILE A 17 1.99 29.41 -61.56
N VAL A 18 2.65 28.79 -62.53
CA VAL A 18 3.56 27.65 -62.29
C VAL A 18 4.79 28.08 -61.50
N ILE A 19 5.35 29.26 -61.77
CA ILE A 19 6.50 29.79 -61.03
C ILE A 19 6.11 30.17 -59.60
N ILE A 20 4.96 30.82 -59.39
CA ILE A 20 4.45 31.18 -58.05
C ILE A 20 4.10 29.93 -57.24
N SER A 21 3.46 28.93 -57.85
CA SER A 21 3.16 27.66 -57.16
C SER A 21 4.42 26.84 -56.86
N SER A 22 5.43 26.88 -57.73
CA SER A 22 6.74 26.26 -57.47
C SER A 22 7.52 27.01 -56.38
N PHE A 23 7.45 28.34 -56.35
CA PHE A 23 8.05 29.14 -55.28
C PHE A 23 7.36 28.91 -53.94
N LEU A 24 6.03 28.91 -53.90
CA LEU A 24 5.25 28.57 -52.69
C LEU A 24 5.53 27.15 -52.22
N TYR A 25 5.66 26.17 -53.13
CA TYR A 25 6.06 24.81 -52.78
C TYR A 25 7.49 24.75 -52.23
N LEU A 26 8.44 25.48 -52.83
CA LEU A 26 9.81 25.60 -52.32
C LEU A 26 9.89 26.34 -50.98
N GLU A 27 9.05 27.34 -50.73
CA GLU A 27 8.94 28.06 -49.46
C GLU A 27 8.28 27.17 -48.39
N LEU A 28 7.28 26.38 -48.76
CA LEU A 28 6.66 25.37 -47.88
C LEU A 28 7.66 24.27 -47.52
N VAL A 29 8.44 23.77 -48.50
CA VAL A 29 9.47 22.73 -48.31
C VAL A 29 10.66 23.27 -47.52
N LYS A 30 11.05 24.53 -47.72
CA LYS A 30 12.06 25.21 -46.89
C LYS A 30 11.58 25.47 -45.46
N ASN A 31 10.30 25.80 -45.26
CA ASN A 31 9.72 25.94 -43.92
C ASN A 31 9.45 24.60 -43.23
N LEU A 32 9.24 23.51 -43.98
CA LEU A 32 9.18 22.14 -43.45
C LEU A 32 10.54 21.62 -42.96
N HIS A 33 11.65 22.22 -43.40
CA HIS A 33 13.01 21.86 -42.95
C HIS A 33 13.61 22.86 -41.94
N ASN A 34 12.88 23.91 -41.58
CA ASN A 34 13.31 24.95 -40.64
C ASN A 34 12.35 25.12 -39.44
N THR A 35 11.52 24.12 -39.15
CA THR A 35 11.13 23.93 -37.76
C THR A 35 12.39 23.47 -37.05
N ASN A 36 12.97 24.37 -36.23
CA ASN A 36 13.77 23.93 -35.10
C ASN A 36 13.03 22.74 -34.52
N SER A 37 13.63 21.56 -34.64
CA SER A 37 13.23 20.43 -33.83
C SER A 37 13.44 20.91 -32.40
N LEU A 38 12.38 21.44 -31.79
CA LEU A 38 12.10 21.17 -30.41
C LEU A 38 12.13 19.65 -30.35
N THR A 39 13.31 19.11 -30.09
CA THR A 39 13.43 17.85 -29.41
C THR A 39 12.66 18.07 -28.12
N ILE A 40 11.35 17.81 -28.17
CA ILE A 40 10.66 17.26 -27.02
C ILE A 40 11.51 16.02 -26.74
N SER A 41 12.42 16.17 -25.80
CA SER A 41 12.90 15.03 -25.04
C SER A 41 11.64 14.49 -24.38
N GLU A 42 10.89 13.64 -25.09
CA GLU A 42 10.12 12.61 -24.43
C GLU A 42 11.19 11.75 -23.77
N SER A 43 11.64 12.21 -22.59
CA SER A 43 12.16 11.30 -21.60
C SER A 43 11.13 10.18 -21.56
N PRO A 44 11.50 8.92 -21.83
CA PRO A 44 10.54 7.83 -21.73
C PRO A 44 9.87 7.98 -20.38
N LYS A 45 8.53 8.12 -20.36
CA LYS A 45 7.76 8.29 -19.11
C LYS A 45 8.29 7.22 -18.16
N SER A 46 8.99 7.64 -17.10
CA SER A 46 9.55 6.71 -16.13
C SER A 46 8.38 5.97 -15.53
N VAL A 47 8.25 4.68 -15.84
CA VAL A 47 7.21 3.84 -15.27
C VAL A 47 7.58 3.58 -13.82
N GLU A 48 6.90 4.26 -12.90
CA GLU A 48 7.04 4.06 -11.46
C GLU A 48 6.03 3.00 -10.99
N ILE A 49 6.52 1.93 -10.37
CA ILE A 49 5.70 0.92 -9.70
C ILE A 49 6.03 0.98 -8.21
N GLY A 50 5.04 1.33 -7.41
CA GLY A 50 5.10 1.23 -5.96
C GLY A 50 4.22 0.11 -5.42
N THR A 51 4.25 -0.07 -4.10
CA THR A 51 3.36 -0.99 -3.40
C THR A 51 2.90 -0.41 -2.08
N ASN A 52 1.67 -0.72 -1.70
CA ASN A 52 1.24 -0.58 -0.32
C ASN A 52 1.85 -1.73 0.51
N LEU A 53 2.23 -1.43 1.74
CA LEU A 53 2.72 -2.43 2.69
C LEU A 53 1.56 -2.99 3.52
N ASN A 54 1.43 -4.32 3.57
CA ASN A 54 0.40 -4.99 4.36
C ASN A 54 0.51 -4.68 5.85
N GLY A 55 -0.63 -4.65 6.55
CA GLY A 55 -0.68 -4.43 8.00
C GLY A 55 0.13 -5.44 8.81
N ILE A 56 0.68 -4.96 9.93
CA ILE A 56 1.45 -5.78 10.86
C ILE A 56 0.55 -6.39 11.94
N ALA A 57 0.75 -7.67 12.20
CA ALA A 57 0.05 -8.45 13.21
C ALA A 57 0.80 -9.75 13.44
N ASP A 58 0.46 -10.48 14.50
CA ASP A 58 1.10 -11.77 14.79
C ASP A 58 0.82 -12.81 13.70
N TRP A 59 -0.22 -12.60 12.89
CA TRP A 59 -0.58 -13.44 11.74
C TRP A 59 -0.21 -12.85 10.38
N SER A 60 0.52 -11.74 10.34
CA SER A 60 0.98 -11.14 9.08
C SER A 60 2.08 -12.00 8.46
N THR A 61 1.96 -12.29 7.17
CA THR A 61 2.92 -13.11 6.43
C THR A 61 4.06 -12.30 5.79
N GLN A 62 4.01 -10.97 5.92
CA GLN A 62 5.04 -10.03 5.45
C GLN A 62 6.32 -10.09 6.30
N LEU A 63 6.19 -10.36 7.60
CA LEU A 63 7.30 -10.48 8.58
C LEU A 63 8.39 -9.41 8.41
N PRO A 64 8.06 -8.10 8.50
CA PRO A 64 8.99 -7.04 8.13
C PRO A 64 10.13 -6.83 9.12
N PHE A 65 9.99 -7.25 10.37
CA PHE A 65 10.98 -7.01 11.43
C PHE A 65 11.68 -8.29 11.86
N ILE A 66 12.93 -8.17 12.29
CA ILE A 66 13.64 -9.30 12.93
C ILE A 66 13.21 -9.51 14.38
N ASP A 67 12.69 -8.46 15.03
CA ASP A 67 12.11 -8.53 16.36
C ASP A 67 10.62 -8.87 16.22
N GLY A 68 10.31 -10.14 16.47
CA GLY A 68 8.96 -10.65 16.36
C GLY A 68 7.98 -9.98 17.33
N PHE A 69 8.50 -9.41 18.42
CA PHE A 69 7.67 -8.78 19.43
C PHE A 69 7.00 -7.50 18.91
N LYS A 70 7.62 -6.80 17.95
CA LYS A 70 7.05 -5.58 17.36
C LYS A 70 5.79 -5.80 16.53
N SER A 71 5.60 -7.02 16.02
CA SER A 71 4.35 -7.45 15.36
C SER A 71 3.44 -8.27 16.28
N SER A 72 3.76 -8.39 17.57
CA SER A 72 3.01 -9.23 18.49
C SER A 72 1.59 -8.72 18.73
N ARG A 73 0.70 -9.64 19.08
CA ARG A 73 -0.67 -9.31 19.47
C ARG A 73 -0.67 -8.37 20.69
N PRO A 74 -1.60 -7.40 20.78
CA PRO A 74 -1.82 -6.70 22.04
C PRO A 74 -2.05 -7.67 23.20
N TRP A 75 -1.68 -7.27 24.41
CA TRP A 75 -1.83 -8.09 25.62
C TRP A 75 -3.24 -8.65 25.78
N ILE A 76 -3.29 -9.96 25.99
CA ILE A 76 -4.50 -10.71 26.33
C ILE A 76 -4.49 -10.90 27.84
N THR A 77 -5.56 -10.51 28.52
CA THR A 77 -5.73 -10.80 29.95
C THR A 77 -6.21 -12.24 30.12
N GLN A 78 -5.53 -13.02 30.97
CA GLN A 78 -5.74 -14.48 31.01
C GLN A 78 -5.75 -15.01 32.44
N THR A 79 -6.44 -16.14 32.63
CA THR A 79 -6.42 -16.90 33.87
C THR A 79 -6.65 -18.38 33.57
N LYS A 80 -6.50 -19.24 34.57
CA LYS A 80 -6.61 -20.69 34.38
C LYS A 80 -8.01 -21.04 33.87
N GLY A 81 -8.06 -21.73 32.73
CA GLY A 81 -9.32 -22.13 32.08
C GLY A 81 -10.00 -21.07 31.23
N LYS A 82 -9.45 -19.84 31.12
CA LYS A 82 -10.04 -18.75 30.32
C LYS A 82 -8.97 -18.07 29.44
N TRP A 83 -9.08 -18.27 28.12
CA TRP A 83 -8.11 -17.75 27.14
C TRP A 83 -8.09 -16.22 27.06
N ASN A 84 -9.22 -15.56 27.29
CA ASN A 84 -9.30 -14.11 27.37
C ASN A 84 -10.35 -13.72 28.42
N THR A 85 -9.95 -12.98 29.45
CA THR A 85 -10.87 -12.49 30.47
C THR A 85 -11.67 -11.28 30.00
N ASN A 86 -11.26 -10.64 28.89
CA ASN A 86 -11.80 -9.39 28.32
C ASN A 86 -11.63 -8.18 29.24
N GLU A 87 -10.50 -8.12 29.95
CA GLU A 87 -10.19 -7.08 30.93
C GLU A 87 -8.99 -6.21 30.49
N THR A 88 -8.65 -6.19 29.20
CA THR A 88 -7.49 -5.47 28.65
C THR A 88 -7.49 -3.97 29.01
N GLU A 89 -8.65 -3.33 29.08
CA GLU A 89 -8.79 -1.92 29.48
C GLU A 89 -8.47 -1.68 30.98
N GLN A 90 -8.40 -2.73 31.78
CA GLN A 90 -8.04 -2.68 33.21
C GLN A 90 -6.55 -2.99 33.47
N LEU A 91 -5.75 -3.13 32.41
CA LEU A 91 -4.31 -3.35 32.55
C LEU A 91 -3.62 -2.09 33.09
N ASN A 92 -2.77 -2.27 34.11
CA ASN A 92 -1.86 -1.23 34.57
C ASN A 92 -0.64 -1.19 33.64
N LEU A 93 -0.70 -0.36 32.61
CA LEU A 93 0.35 -0.20 31.61
C LEU A 93 1.17 1.07 31.86
N ASP A 94 2.44 1.05 31.45
CA ASP A 94 3.21 2.29 31.26
C ASP A 94 2.82 2.99 29.93
N GLU A 95 3.43 4.14 29.65
CA GLU A 95 3.20 4.93 28.44
C GLU A 95 3.52 4.16 27.14
N ASN A 96 4.42 3.18 27.20
CA ASN A 96 4.86 2.35 26.09
C ASN A 96 4.03 1.06 25.95
N GLY A 97 3.11 0.80 26.87
CA GLY A 97 2.24 -0.38 26.85
C GLY A 97 2.86 -1.62 27.49
N TRP A 98 3.84 -1.48 28.39
CA TRP A 98 4.39 -2.57 29.21
C TRP A 98 3.59 -2.75 30.50
N VAL A 99 3.45 -4.00 30.97
CA VAL A 99 2.62 -4.34 32.13
C VAL A 99 3.37 -4.08 33.43
N LYS A 100 2.95 -3.03 34.16
CA LYS A 100 3.60 -2.59 35.40
C LYS A 100 3.29 -3.50 36.58
N SER A 101 2.09 -4.07 36.63
CA SER A 101 1.65 -4.93 37.73
C SER A 101 0.55 -5.89 37.29
N LEU A 102 0.48 -7.05 37.94
CA LEU A 102 -0.64 -7.97 37.84
C LEU A 102 -1.57 -7.88 39.08
N PRO A 103 -2.83 -8.34 38.99
CA PRO A 103 -3.76 -8.35 40.10
C PRO A 103 -3.22 -9.13 41.30
N SER A 104 -3.48 -8.59 42.50
CA SER A 104 -3.15 -9.27 43.75
C SER A 104 -4.26 -10.25 44.15
N ALA A 105 -3.97 -11.17 45.06
CA ALA A 105 -5.00 -12.05 45.61
C ALA A 105 -6.16 -11.22 46.20
N GLY A 106 -7.40 -11.52 45.79
CA GLY A 106 -8.61 -10.81 46.22
C GLY A 106 -8.96 -9.55 45.42
N SER A 107 -8.20 -9.21 44.37
CA SER A 107 -8.58 -8.19 43.39
C SER A 107 -9.90 -8.54 42.66
N GLN A 108 -10.60 -7.52 42.14
CA GLN A 108 -11.83 -7.72 41.35
C GLN A 108 -11.54 -8.30 39.96
N GLN A 109 -10.33 -8.03 39.44
CA GLN A 109 -9.86 -8.54 38.16
C GLN A 109 -9.75 -10.07 38.18
N GLU A 110 -10.23 -10.73 37.13
CA GLU A 110 -10.16 -12.19 37.02
C GLU A 110 -8.80 -12.69 36.49
N TYR A 111 -8.12 -11.86 35.70
CA TYR A 111 -6.84 -12.23 35.11
C TYR A 111 -5.73 -12.37 36.17
N THR A 112 -4.91 -13.40 36.00
CA THR A 112 -3.76 -13.67 36.87
C THR A 112 -2.44 -13.59 36.11
N TRP A 113 -2.48 -13.53 34.78
CA TRP A 113 -1.34 -13.23 33.92
C TRP A 113 -1.80 -12.52 32.64
N VAL A 114 -0.82 -12.05 31.88
CA VAL A 114 -1.04 -11.53 30.52
C VAL A 114 -0.27 -12.36 29.51
N GLY A 115 -0.82 -12.54 28.32
CA GLY A 115 -0.16 -13.25 27.23
C GLY A 115 -0.18 -12.48 25.93
N THR A 116 0.78 -12.76 25.06
CA THR A 116 0.84 -12.28 23.69
C THR A 116 1.26 -13.39 22.74
N LEU A 117 0.83 -13.28 21.49
CA LEU A 117 1.13 -14.22 20.42
C LEU A 117 2.06 -13.57 19.41
N LEU A 118 2.99 -14.37 18.90
CA LEU A 118 3.86 -14.03 17.78
C LEU A 118 3.72 -15.12 16.71
N TYR A 119 3.85 -14.77 15.44
CA TYR A 119 3.92 -15.71 14.31
C TYR A 119 2.75 -16.72 14.24
N ARG A 120 1.54 -16.29 14.58
CA ARG A 120 0.34 -17.14 14.68
C ARG A 120 -0.31 -17.37 13.32
N GLY A 121 -0.64 -18.61 12.99
CA GLY A 121 -1.48 -18.91 11.83
C GLY A 121 -0.83 -18.56 10.48
N ILE A 122 0.50 -18.58 10.43
CA ILE A 122 1.30 -18.40 9.21
C ILE A 122 1.93 -19.72 8.75
N GLU A 123 1.33 -20.86 9.13
CA GLU A 123 1.70 -22.21 8.69
C GLU A 123 3.19 -22.57 8.91
N GLY A 124 3.79 -22.10 10.01
CA GLY A 124 5.20 -22.35 10.33
C GLY A 124 6.20 -21.63 9.42
N ARG A 125 5.75 -20.68 8.59
CA ARG A 125 6.60 -19.91 7.66
C ARG A 125 7.25 -18.72 8.34
N TYR A 126 8.02 -19.01 9.39
CA TYR A 126 8.92 -18.09 10.06
C TYR A 126 10.17 -18.87 10.51
N PRO A 127 11.30 -18.20 10.78
CA PRO A 127 12.53 -18.93 11.10
C PRO A 127 12.39 -19.81 12.34
N GLY A 128 12.94 -21.03 12.29
CA GLY A 128 13.08 -21.91 13.45
C GLY A 128 14.46 -21.80 14.08
N GLY A 129 14.65 -22.46 15.23
CA GLY A 129 15.93 -22.53 15.93
C GLY A 129 15.94 -21.74 17.24
N LYS A 130 17.14 -21.33 17.68
CA LYS A 130 17.31 -20.60 18.94
C LYS A 130 16.98 -19.13 18.78
N TYR A 131 16.06 -18.66 19.62
CA TYR A 131 15.75 -17.26 19.82
C TYR A 131 16.26 -16.80 21.17
N VAL A 132 16.53 -15.50 21.26
CA VAL A 132 16.86 -14.81 22.50
C VAL A 132 15.73 -13.84 22.81
N VAL A 133 15.22 -13.92 24.03
CA VAL A 133 14.24 -13.00 24.58
C VAL A 133 14.96 -12.08 25.55
N LEU A 134 15.20 -10.85 25.12
CA LEU A 134 15.84 -9.81 25.94
C LEU A 134 14.76 -9.00 26.63
N TYR A 135 14.94 -8.68 27.90
CA TYR A 135 14.00 -7.87 28.66
C TYR A 135 14.70 -7.16 29.83
N GLU A 136 14.12 -6.07 30.29
CA GLU A 136 14.47 -5.41 31.54
C GLU A 136 13.42 -5.71 32.61
N GLY A 137 13.79 -5.65 33.88
CA GLY A 137 12.86 -5.82 35.00
C GLY A 137 12.94 -7.16 35.71
N GLU A 138 12.16 -7.28 36.77
CA GLU A 138 12.01 -8.46 37.61
C GLU A 138 10.63 -9.09 37.42
N GLY A 139 10.61 -10.42 37.34
CA GLY A 139 9.40 -11.19 37.18
C GLY A 139 9.64 -12.50 36.45
N THR A 140 8.55 -13.13 36.02
CA THR A 140 8.57 -14.44 35.37
C THR A 140 7.90 -14.35 34.00
N ILE A 141 8.64 -14.75 32.96
CA ILE A 141 8.14 -14.96 31.60
C ILE A 141 8.13 -16.45 31.31
N GLU A 142 7.00 -16.95 30.82
CA GLU A 142 6.81 -18.33 30.39
C GLU A 142 6.51 -18.39 28.90
N TYR A 143 6.91 -19.49 28.27
CA TYR A 143 6.81 -19.73 26.83
C TYR A 143 6.14 -21.07 26.56
N ASP A 144 5.32 -21.12 25.52
CA ASP A 144 4.58 -22.32 25.10
C ASP A 144 4.32 -22.29 23.58
N TYR A 145 3.60 -23.30 23.08
CA TYR A 145 3.40 -23.62 21.67
C TYR A 145 4.72 -23.97 20.98
N ASP A 146 5.15 -23.16 20.03
CA ASP A 146 6.32 -23.45 19.23
C ASP A 146 7.63 -23.19 20.01
N ALA A 147 7.57 -22.52 21.17
CA ALA A 147 8.73 -22.14 21.97
C ALA A 147 8.86 -22.94 23.26
N LYS A 148 10.09 -23.39 23.54
CA LYS A 148 10.48 -24.01 24.82
C LYS A 148 11.69 -23.30 25.39
N LYS A 149 11.63 -22.88 26.66
CA LYS A 149 12.78 -22.26 27.35
C LYS A 149 13.92 -23.26 27.57
N ASP A 150 15.13 -22.82 27.26
CA ASP A 150 16.39 -23.48 27.60
C ASP A 150 16.91 -22.88 28.92
N GLU A 151 16.54 -23.49 30.04
CA GLU A 151 16.88 -22.99 31.39
C GLU A 151 18.39 -22.91 31.61
N ALA A 152 19.17 -23.80 31.01
CA ALA A 152 20.62 -23.83 31.19
C ALA A 152 21.32 -22.68 30.45
N ALA A 153 20.74 -22.22 29.34
CA ALA A 153 21.26 -21.11 28.54
C ALA A 153 20.65 -19.74 28.89
N SER A 154 19.65 -19.72 29.78
CA SER A 154 18.92 -18.51 30.19
C SER A 154 19.52 -17.86 31.43
N THR A 155 19.48 -16.54 31.49
CA THR A 155 19.92 -15.72 32.61
C THR A 155 18.93 -14.57 32.83
N LEU A 156 18.94 -13.93 34.00
CA LEU A 156 18.05 -12.79 34.26
C LEU A 156 18.19 -11.71 33.17
N GLY A 157 17.07 -11.28 32.59
CA GLY A 157 17.01 -10.30 31.50
C GLY A 157 17.31 -10.86 30.10
N ARG A 158 17.58 -12.16 30.00
CA ARG A 158 17.95 -12.85 28.75
C ARG A 158 17.57 -14.32 28.79
N ASP A 159 16.40 -14.64 28.25
CA ASP A 159 16.01 -16.04 28.05
C ASP A 159 16.47 -16.56 26.69
N VAL A 160 16.82 -17.83 26.62
CA VAL A 160 17.01 -18.56 25.37
C VAL A 160 15.84 -19.51 25.19
N ILE A 161 15.20 -19.47 24.03
CA ILE A 161 14.09 -20.36 23.69
C ILE A 161 14.42 -21.13 22.42
N ASP A 162 14.16 -22.44 22.43
CA ASP A 162 14.20 -23.30 21.25
C ASP A 162 12.83 -23.25 20.55
N VAL A 163 12.81 -22.85 19.28
CA VAL A 163 11.58 -22.65 18.51
C VAL A 163 11.47 -23.67 17.38
N THR A 164 10.36 -24.39 17.35
CA THR A 164 9.97 -25.28 16.24
C THR A 164 8.73 -24.74 15.55
N PRO A 165 8.86 -24.04 14.41
CA PRO A 165 7.75 -23.34 13.77
C PRO A 165 6.56 -24.23 13.40
N SER A 166 5.36 -23.80 13.75
CA SER A 166 4.09 -24.38 13.33
C SER A 166 3.04 -23.29 13.11
N LYS A 167 1.78 -23.67 12.89
CA LYS A 167 0.67 -22.71 12.84
C LYS A 167 0.33 -22.12 14.22
N ALA A 168 0.80 -22.72 15.31
CA ALA A 168 0.48 -22.29 16.68
C ALA A 168 1.19 -20.98 17.05
N GLY A 169 2.36 -20.73 16.45
CA GLY A 169 3.19 -19.57 16.75
C GLY A 169 3.85 -19.69 18.12
N ILE A 170 4.44 -18.59 18.57
CA ILE A 170 5.01 -18.48 19.92
C ILE A 170 3.96 -17.86 20.84
N TRP A 171 3.71 -18.46 22.00
CA TRP A 171 2.96 -17.81 23.08
C TRP A 171 3.93 -17.43 24.20
N LEU A 172 3.99 -16.13 24.50
CA LEU A 172 4.76 -15.55 25.60
C LEU A 172 3.75 -15.04 26.62
N LYS A 173 3.92 -15.39 27.90
CA LYS A 173 3.09 -14.86 28.99
C LYS A 173 3.94 -14.37 30.16
N ILE A 174 3.51 -13.27 30.77
CA ILE A 174 4.10 -12.71 31.98
C ILE A 174 3.22 -13.14 33.15
N THR A 175 3.74 -14.03 34.00
CA THR A 175 3.03 -14.56 35.18
C THR A 175 3.39 -13.85 36.47
N GLU A 176 4.48 -13.06 36.46
CA GLU A 176 4.90 -12.20 37.57
C GLU A 176 5.66 -11.00 37.01
N THR A 177 5.46 -9.80 37.56
CA THR A 177 6.17 -8.56 37.17
C THR A 177 6.23 -7.61 38.36
N ASP A 178 7.39 -7.00 38.61
CA ASP A 178 7.69 -6.19 39.80
C ASP A 178 7.23 -6.85 41.13
N PRO A 179 7.67 -8.09 41.42
CA PRO A 179 7.19 -8.84 42.59
C PRO A 179 7.49 -8.14 43.91
N ASN A 180 8.60 -7.39 43.94
CA ASN A 180 9.05 -6.63 45.10
C ASN A 180 8.43 -5.23 45.21
N LYS A 181 7.57 -4.83 44.26
CA LYS A 181 6.89 -3.51 44.20
C LYS A 181 7.86 -2.33 44.28
N THR A 182 8.99 -2.46 43.59
CA THR A 182 10.07 -1.45 43.53
C THR A 182 9.93 -0.53 42.32
N GLY A 183 8.99 -0.81 41.42
CA GLY A 183 8.89 -0.19 40.10
C GLY A 183 9.74 -0.88 39.04
N ASN A 184 10.41 -1.99 39.35
CA ASN A 184 11.26 -2.73 38.42
C ASN A 184 10.46 -3.80 37.63
N TYR A 185 9.42 -3.37 36.92
CA TYR A 185 8.55 -4.25 36.12
C TYR A 185 9.19 -4.69 34.79
N ILE A 186 8.74 -5.84 34.28
CA ILE A 186 9.15 -6.38 32.99
C ILE A 186 8.77 -5.43 31.85
N ARG A 187 9.76 -5.04 31.04
CA ARG A 187 9.60 -4.11 29.91
C ARG A 187 10.71 -4.32 28.87
N ASN A 188 10.62 -3.59 27.75
CA ASN A 188 11.60 -3.66 26.66
C ASN A 188 11.86 -5.08 26.17
N ILE A 189 10.78 -5.87 26.01
CA ILE A 189 10.87 -7.24 25.53
C ILE A 189 11.20 -7.23 24.03
N HIS A 190 12.24 -7.97 23.65
CA HIS A 190 12.62 -8.24 22.26
C HIS A 190 12.69 -9.74 22.03
N VAL A 191 12.13 -10.24 20.93
CA VAL A 191 12.15 -11.66 20.57
C VAL A 191 12.83 -11.81 19.21
N VAL A 192 14.12 -12.14 19.23
CA VAL A 192 14.98 -12.15 18.04
C VAL A 192 15.67 -13.49 17.87
N LEU A 193 16.00 -13.86 16.63
CA LEU A 193 16.91 -15.00 16.40
C LEU A 193 18.24 -14.73 17.10
N GLN A 194 18.87 -15.79 17.65
CA GLN A 194 20.13 -15.67 18.38
C GLN A 194 21.24 -14.98 17.55
N SER A 195 21.24 -15.16 16.23
CA SER A 195 22.19 -14.49 15.32
C SER A 195 22.08 -12.97 15.31
N TYR A 196 20.95 -12.39 15.73
CA TYR A 196 20.72 -10.95 15.79
C TYR A 196 20.86 -10.35 17.19
N GLU A 197 21.19 -11.15 18.22
CA GLU A 197 21.26 -10.70 19.61
C GLU A 197 22.14 -9.45 19.79
N GLN A 198 23.23 -9.33 19.03
CA GLN A 198 24.15 -8.20 19.13
C GLN A 198 23.78 -7.02 18.22
N THR A 199 22.88 -7.22 17.26
CA THR A 199 22.58 -6.23 16.21
C THR A 199 21.13 -5.76 16.20
N TYR A 200 20.25 -6.33 17.04
CA TYR A 200 18.81 -6.09 16.92
C TYR A 200 18.37 -4.64 17.08
N LYS A 201 19.18 -3.82 17.76
CA LYS A 201 18.94 -2.38 17.92
C LYS A 201 19.18 -1.57 16.64
N THR A 202 19.91 -2.12 15.67
CA THR A 202 20.29 -1.43 14.42
C THR A 202 19.82 -2.16 13.16
N ALA A 203 19.71 -3.48 13.22
CA ALA A 203 19.11 -4.31 12.19
C ALA A 203 17.60 -4.42 12.47
N PHE A 204 16.79 -3.43 12.09
CA PHE A 204 15.34 -3.47 12.36
C PHE A 204 14.59 -4.47 11.48
N PHE A 205 14.94 -4.49 10.20
CA PHE A 205 14.15 -5.17 9.18
C PHE A 205 14.68 -6.55 8.85
N ASN A 206 13.75 -7.45 8.58
CA ASN A 206 14.03 -8.76 8.01
C ASN A 206 14.67 -8.59 6.61
N PRO A 207 15.89 -9.10 6.37
CA PRO A 207 16.55 -8.98 5.07
C PRO A 207 15.76 -9.58 3.91
N THR A 208 15.06 -10.71 4.13
CA THR A 208 14.22 -11.34 3.10
C THR A 208 13.06 -10.41 2.71
N PHE A 209 12.44 -9.75 3.70
CA PHE A 209 11.41 -8.75 3.44
C PHE A 209 11.95 -7.59 2.60
N LEU A 210 13.11 -7.03 2.98
CA LEU A 210 13.74 -5.95 2.22
C LEU A 210 14.00 -6.35 0.76
N GLU A 211 14.44 -7.57 0.51
CA GLU A 211 14.65 -8.09 -0.85
C GLU A 211 13.36 -8.12 -1.67
N LYS A 212 12.23 -8.51 -1.08
CA LYS A 212 10.95 -8.60 -1.80
C LYS A 212 10.41 -7.25 -2.23
N ILE A 213 10.63 -6.20 -1.43
CA ILE A 213 10.07 -4.88 -1.71
C ILE A 213 11.06 -3.89 -2.34
N ARG A 214 12.36 -4.20 -2.34
CA ARG A 214 13.41 -3.38 -3.00
C ARG A 214 13.10 -2.96 -4.44
N PRO A 215 12.44 -3.79 -5.28
CA PRO A 215 12.13 -3.37 -6.65
C PRO A 215 11.09 -2.25 -6.77
N PHE A 216 10.35 -1.92 -5.71
CA PHE A 216 9.31 -0.89 -5.77
C PHE A 216 9.89 0.50 -5.50
N THR A 217 9.51 1.47 -6.34
CA THR A 217 10.04 2.85 -6.27
C THR A 217 9.37 3.69 -5.18
N THR A 218 8.16 3.33 -4.77
CA THR A 218 7.36 4.06 -3.79
C THR A 218 6.68 3.09 -2.83
N LEU A 219 6.75 3.38 -1.53
CA LEU A 219 6.10 2.60 -0.47
C LEU A 219 4.96 3.43 0.13
N ARG A 220 3.73 2.90 0.07
CA ARG A 220 2.58 3.51 0.76
C ARG A 220 2.31 2.81 2.07
N PHE A 221 2.29 3.61 3.14
CA PHE A 221 2.26 3.14 4.51
C PHE A 221 0.86 3.09 5.12
N MET A 222 -0.22 3.14 4.33
CA MET A 222 -1.60 3.25 4.84
C MET A 222 -1.94 2.23 5.95
N ASP A 223 -1.66 0.94 5.74
CA ASP A 223 -1.92 -0.08 6.76
C ASP A 223 -0.90 -0.02 7.91
N TRP A 224 0.37 0.30 7.61
CA TRP A 224 1.39 0.48 8.65
C TRP A 224 1.05 1.65 9.56
N MET A 225 0.42 2.71 9.06
CA MET A 225 -0.01 3.87 9.85
C MET A 225 -1.34 3.64 10.59
N ASP A 226 -1.99 2.50 10.41
CA ASP A 226 -3.34 2.22 10.93
C ASP A 226 -4.33 3.34 10.54
N THR A 227 -4.27 3.81 9.28
CA THR A 227 -5.01 5.00 8.82
C THR A 227 -6.53 4.81 8.88
N ASN A 228 -7.02 3.63 8.48
CA ASN A 228 -8.45 3.34 8.44
C ASN A 228 -9.03 3.26 9.86
N ASN A 229 -10.04 4.08 10.16
CA ASN A 229 -10.65 4.19 11.49
C ASN A 229 -9.69 4.65 12.60
N SER A 230 -8.54 5.24 12.24
CA SER A 230 -7.56 5.75 13.19
C SER A 230 -8.18 6.67 14.23
N LYS A 231 -7.72 6.57 15.47
CA LYS A 231 -8.07 7.50 16.56
C LYS A 231 -6.94 8.48 16.87
N GLN A 232 -5.84 8.43 16.13
CA GLN A 232 -4.73 9.36 16.35
C GLN A 232 -5.19 10.77 15.99
N SER A 233 -4.98 11.71 16.92
CA SER A 233 -5.36 13.12 16.73
C SER A 233 -4.22 14.07 17.10
N GLN A 234 -3.67 13.95 18.30
CA GLN A 234 -2.53 14.78 18.75
C GLN A 234 -1.20 14.08 18.50
N TRP A 235 -0.11 14.83 18.34
CA TRP A 235 1.23 14.27 18.13
C TRP A 235 1.65 13.32 19.26
N SER A 236 1.21 13.59 20.49
CA SER A 236 1.43 12.73 21.65
C SER A 236 0.81 11.33 21.54
N ASP A 237 -0.21 11.18 20.67
CA ASP A 237 -1.02 9.96 20.60
C ASP A 237 -0.47 8.96 19.56
N ARG A 238 0.60 9.34 18.85
CA ARG A 238 1.21 8.54 17.78
C ARG A 238 1.87 7.26 18.31
N PRO A 239 2.13 6.27 17.43
CA PRO A 239 3.10 5.22 17.73
C PRO A 239 4.53 5.78 17.85
N THR A 240 5.28 5.25 18.82
CA THR A 240 6.72 5.53 19.04
C THR A 240 7.53 4.23 18.97
N PRO A 241 8.83 4.29 18.67
CA PRO A 241 9.69 3.09 18.61
C PRO A 241 9.68 2.25 19.89
N GLU A 242 9.51 2.88 21.05
CA GLU A 242 9.55 2.30 22.39
C GLU A 242 8.30 1.49 22.74
N ARG A 243 7.20 1.69 21.99
CA ARG A 243 5.95 0.93 22.18
C ARG A 243 6.22 -0.57 22.17
N SER A 244 5.51 -1.29 23.04
CA SER A 244 5.62 -2.74 23.19
C SER A 244 5.29 -3.48 21.90
N THR A 245 4.22 -3.08 21.22
CA THR A 245 3.87 -3.58 19.89
C THR A 245 3.39 -2.44 18.98
N TRP A 246 3.71 -2.53 17.70
CA TRP A 246 3.24 -1.61 16.67
C TRP A 246 1.93 -2.10 16.03
N ALA A 247 1.51 -3.35 16.29
CA ALA A 247 0.27 -3.92 15.74
C ALA A 247 -1.03 -3.31 16.33
N LYS A 248 -0.93 -2.43 17.34
CA LYS A 248 -2.10 -1.84 18.01
C LYS A 248 -2.55 -0.51 17.40
N ILE A 249 -1.60 0.37 17.08
CA ILE A 249 -1.87 1.75 16.63
C ILE A 249 -0.93 2.19 15.49
N GLY A 250 -0.27 1.23 14.84
CA GLY A 250 0.61 1.46 13.71
C GLY A 250 2.11 1.48 14.02
N VAL A 251 2.88 1.48 12.94
CA VAL A 251 4.34 1.59 12.87
C VAL A 251 4.75 3.06 12.99
N PRO A 252 5.76 3.40 13.82
CA PRO A 252 6.23 4.76 14.00
C PRO A 252 6.83 5.38 12.72
N VAL A 253 6.73 6.70 12.58
CA VAL A 253 7.31 7.44 11.45
C VAL A 253 8.81 7.25 11.34
N GLU A 254 9.50 7.09 12.48
CA GLU A 254 10.91 6.78 12.58
C GLU A 254 11.26 5.52 11.78
N ILE A 255 10.43 4.48 11.90
CA ILE A 255 10.64 3.18 11.26
C ILE A 255 10.26 3.24 9.78
N MET A 256 9.19 3.95 9.43
CA MET A 256 8.78 4.12 8.03
C MET A 256 9.83 4.88 7.21
N VAL A 257 10.39 5.97 7.76
CA VAL A 257 11.48 6.74 7.14
C VAL A 257 12.74 5.91 7.02
N GLU A 258 13.11 5.14 8.06
CA GLU A 258 14.27 4.25 8.00
C GLU A 258 14.12 3.18 6.90
N LEU A 259 12.92 2.63 6.70
CA LEU A 259 12.66 1.68 5.60
C LEU A 259 12.88 2.34 4.23
N ALA A 260 12.26 3.50 4.01
CA ALA A 260 12.38 4.28 2.78
C ALA A 260 13.86 4.60 2.48
N ASN A 261 14.60 5.05 3.50
CA ASN A 261 16.02 5.36 3.38
C ASN A 261 16.87 4.14 2.99
N ARG A 262 16.62 2.97 3.58
CA ARG A 262 17.36 1.73 3.28
C ARG A 262 17.12 1.22 1.88
N LEU A 263 15.89 1.38 1.38
CA LEU A 263 15.49 0.91 0.05
C LEU A 263 15.70 1.94 -1.04
N ASN A 264 15.98 3.19 -0.66
CA ASN A 264 16.00 4.32 -1.58
C ASN A 264 14.66 4.47 -2.33
N ALA A 265 13.56 4.30 -1.60
CA ALA A 265 12.20 4.33 -2.12
C ALA A 265 11.47 5.57 -1.61
N ASN A 266 10.65 6.19 -2.46
CA ASN A 266 9.78 7.30 -2.06
C ASN A 266 8.79 6.84 -0.99
N ALA A 267 8.36 7.77 -0.14
CA ALA A 267 7.46 7.48 0.98
C ALA A 267 6.09 8.12 0.76
N TRP A 268 5.01 7.33 0.86
CA TRP A 268 3.64 7.82 0.81
C TRP A 268 2.97 7.63 2.16
N PHE A 269 2.65 8.76 2.80
CA PHE A 269 2.00 8.82 4.11
C PHE A 269 0.54 9.23 4.01
N CYS A 270 -0.32 8.57 4.78
CA CYS A 270 -1.75 8.85 4.86
C CYS A 270 -2.07 9.43 6.24
N MET A 271 -2.22 10.75 6.34
CA MET A 271 -2.45 11.44 7.60
C MET A 271 -3.78 11.00 8.25
N PRO A 272 -3.83 10.74 9.57
CA PRO A 272 -5.07 10.37 10.24
C PRO A 272 -6.18 11.39 10.03
N HIS A 273 -7.43 10.93 9.88
CA HIS A 273 -8.56 11.84 9.62
C HIS A 273 -8.84 12.81 10.78
N GLN A 274 -8.42 12.48 12.01
CA GLN A 274 -8.56 13.34 13.19
C GLN A 274 -7.29 14.13 13.52
N ALA A 275 -6.26 14.05 12.68
CA ALA A 275 -4.98 14.71 12.95
C ALA A 275 -5.12 16.24 13.00
N THR A 276 -4.62 16.82 14.09
CA THR A 276 -4.49 18.28 14.22
C THR A 276 -3.36 18.81 13.33
N ASP A 277 -3.37 20.12 13.07
CA ASP A 277 -2.28 20.76 12.32
C ASP A 277 -0.92 20.57 13.01
N ASP A 278 -0.90 20.57 14.34
CA ASP A 278 0.31 20.28 15.12
C ASP A 278 0.80 18.83 14.91
N TYR A 279 -0.10 17.84 14.80
CA TYR A 279 0.29 16.48 14.43
C TYR A 279 0.96 16.48 13.06
N VAL A 280 0.30 17.07 12.06
CA VAL A 280 0.76 17.09 10.66
C VAL A 280 2.11 17.80 10.55
N LYS A 281 2.27 18.95 11.20
CA LYS A 281 3.50 19.74 11.21
C LYS A 281 4.67 18.99 11.85
N ASN A 282 4.45 18.32 13.00
CA ASN A 282 5.50 17.55 13.66
C ASN A 282 5.88 16.30 12.84
N PHE A 283 4.90 15.64 12.21
CA PHE A 283 5.16 14.53 11.30
C PHE A 283 6.01 14.98 10.11
N ALA A 284 5.59 16.06 9.42
CA ALA A 284 6.31 16.64 8.31
C ALA A 284 7.74 17.05 8.69
N THR A 285 7.90 17.65 9.88
CA THR A 285 9.21 18.09 10.40
C THR A 285 10.14 16.90 10.58
N TYR A 286 9.66 15.81 11.20
CA TYR A 286 10.44 14.59 11.36
C TYR A 286 10.88 14.03 9.99
N VAL A 287 9.96 13.95 9.03
CA VAL A 287 10.26 13.42 7.69
C VAL A 287 11.26 14.31 6.94
N ARG A 288 11.12 15.63 6.98
CA ARG A 288 12.07 16.58 6.38
C ARG A 288 13.49 16.37 6.89
N ASP A 289 13.62 16.19 8.20
CA ASP A 289 14.91 16.13 8.88
C ASP A 289 15.62 14.76 8.72
N HIS A 290 14.87 13.69 8.45
CA HIS A 290 15.39 12.32 8.49
C HIS A 290 15.25 11.53 7.18
N LEU A 291 14.37 11.92 6.26
CA LEU A 291 14.25 11.28 4.95
C LEU A 291 15.31 11.82 3.99
N LYS A 292 16.03 10.91 3.34
CA LYS A 292 17.05 11.21 2.33
C LYS A 292 16.57 12.27 1.32
N PRO A 293 17.40 13.31 1.03
CA PRO A 293 16.98 14.50 0.29
C PRO A 293 16.53 14.25 -1.15
N GLU A 294 16.96 13.15 -1.76
CA GLU A 294 16.61 12.73 -3.12
C GLU A 294 15.23 12.05 -3.22
N LEU A 295 14.64 11.64 -2.10
CA LEU A 295 13.37 10.91 -2.06
C LEU A 295 12.19 11.88 -2.05
N LYS A 296 11.16 11.53 -2.83
CA LYS A 296 9.86 12.20 -2.85
C LYS A 296 8.98 11.74 -1.69
N ILE A 297 8.10 12.63 -1.25
CA ILE A 297 7.10 12.40 -0.21
C ILE A 297 5.72 12.58 -0.81
N TYR A 298 4.89 11.55 -0.79
CA TYR A 298 3.47 11.67 -1.14
C TYR A 298 2.66 11.84 0.14
N VAL A 299 1.82 12.88 0.19
CA VAL A 299 1.01 13.20 1.37
C VAL A 299 -0.46 13.14 1.00
N GLU A 300 -1.18 12.24 1.66
CA GLU A 300 -2.62 12.04 1.45
C GLU A 300 -3.36 12.28 2.77
N TYR A 301 -4.50 12.98 2.70
CA TYR A 301 -5.40 13.08 3.84
C TYR A 301 -6.26 11.82 3.97
N SER A 302 -5.98 11.00 4.99
CA SER A 302 -6.70 9.77 5.28
C SER A 302 -6.70 8.75 4.13
N ASN A 303 -7.76 7.95 4.02
CA ASN A 303 -7.95 6.92 3.00
C ASN A 303 -9.46 6.78 2.72
N GLU A 304 -9.85 6.73 1.45
CA GLU A 304 -11.21 6.45 1.00
C GLU A 304 -12.34 7.14 1.80
N VAL A 305 -12.27 8.45 1.99
CA VAL A 305 -13.29 9.22 2.74
C VAL A 305 -14.69 9.19 2.09
N TRP A 306 -14.82 8.61 0.91
CA TRP A 306 -16.08 8.33 0.20
C TRP A 306 -16.69 6.96 0.55
N ASN A 307 -15.98 6.11 1.27
CA ASN A 307 -16.43 4.76 1.61
C ASN A 307 -17.11 4.72 3.00
N PRO A 308 -18.45 4.53 3.07
CA PRO A 308 -19.20 4.58 4.33
C PRO A 308 -18.92 3.41 5.27
N GLN A 309 -18.08 2.45 4.87
CA GLN A 309 -17.63 1.39 5.77
C GLN A 309 -16.59 1.88 6.78
N PHE A 310 -15.98 3.04 6.53
CA PHE A 310 -14.93 3.58 7.38
C PHE A 310 -15.37 4.80 8.18
N LYS A 311 -14.86 4.94 9.41
CA LYS A 311 -15.19 6.06 10.29
C LYS A 311 -14.77 7.42 9.74
N GLN A 312 -13.70 7.48 8.95
CA GLN A 312 -13.28 8.74 8.33
C GLN A 312 -14.32 9.34 7.38
N PHE A 313 -15.18 8.50 6.76
CA PHE A 313 -16.30 8.99 5.96
C PHE A 313 -17.24 9.85 6.82
N HIS A 314 -17.64 9.31 7.96
CA HIS A 314 -18.57 9.96 8.88
C HIS A 314 -17.93 11.18 9.52
N TRP A 315 -16.65 11.08 9.90
CA TRP A 315 -15.90 12.21 10.43
C TRP A 315 -15.88 13.39 9.47
N VAL A 316 -15.51 13.18 8.21
CA VAL A 316 -15.44 14.27 7.23
C VAL A 316 -16.84 14.84 6.95
N GLU A 317 -17.88 14.00 6.94
CA GLU A 317 -19.27 14.42 6.79
C GLU A 317 -19.75 15.30 7.95
N GLU A 318 -19.44 14.91 9.20
CA GLU A 318 -19.76 15.67 10.42
C GLU A 318 -19.02 17.02 10.49
N HIS A 319 -17.82 17.09 9.93
CA HIS A 319 -16.97 18.29 9.93
C HIS A 319 -17.06 19.10 8.63
N ALA A 320 -17.97 18.78 7.71
CA ALA A 320 -18.05 19.43 6.40
C ALA A 320 -18.58 20.87 6.46
N GLY A 321 -19.29 21.25 7.52
CA GLY A 321 -19.94 22.55 7.62
C GLY A 321 -20.97 22.74 6.51
N SER A 322 -20.79 23.76 5.67
CA SER A 322 -21.65 24.03 4.49
C SER A 322 -21.20 23.31 3.22
N LEU A 323 -20.05 22.66 3.23
CA LEU A 323 -19.52 21.92 2.08
C LEU A 323 -20.17 20.54 1.97
N ASN A 324 -20.15 19.96 0.78
CA ASN A 324 -20.36 18.52 0.67
C ASN A 324 -19.10 17.76 1.13
N ARG A 325 -19.23 16.45 1.42
CA ARG A 325 -18.12 15.63 1.93
C ARG A 325 -16.87 15.65 1.04
N ALA A 326 -17.02 15.58 -0.28
CA ALA A 326 -15.89 15.58 -1.19
C ALA A 326 -15.17 16.95 -1.22
N GLN A 327 -15.93 18.05 -1.15
CA GLN A 327 -15.36 19.39 -0.98
C GLN A 327 -14.67 19.54 0.38
N ALA A 328 -15.29 19.10 1.49
CA ALA A 328 -14.68 19.16 2.82
C ALA A 328 -13.37 18.35 2.89
N TYR A 329 -13.35 17.19 2.24
CA TYR A 329 -12.14 16.41 2.02
C TYR A 329 -11.09 17.20 1.24
N GLY A 330 -11.46 17.74 0.08
CA GLY A 330 -10.55 18.51 -0.77
C GLY A 330 -9.92 19.68 -0.03
N LYS A 331 -10.73 20.46 0.68
CA LYS A 331 -10.27 21.56 1.54
C LYS A 331 -9.22 21.09 2.54
N ARG A 332 -9.50 20.02 3.29
CA ARG A 332 -8.58 19.55 4.32
C ARG A 332 -7.32 18.89 3.75
N ALA A 333 -7.43 18.22 2.61
CA ALA A 333 -6.27 17.68 1.90
C ALA A 333 -5.32 18.81 1.45
N THR A 334 -5.87 19.90 0.89
CA THR A 334 -5.12 21.10 0.52
C THR A 334 -4.48 21.79 1.73
N GLU A 335 -5.20 21.94 2.84
CA GLU A 335 -4.63 22.49 4.09
C GLU A 335 -3.44 21.65 4.60
N ILE A 336 -3.57 20.32 4.56
CA ILE A 336 -2.49 19.41 4.97
C ILE A 336 -1.30 19.54 4.04
N ALA A 337 -1.49 19.53 2.72
CA ALA A 337 -0.40 19.69 1.77
C ALA A 337 0.34 21.04 1.96
N ASN A 338 -0.40 22.13 2.18
CA ASN A 338 0.17 23.43 2.54
C ASN A 338 1.03 23.39 3.83
N ILE A 339 0.61 22.69 4.88
CA ILE A 339 1.43 22.52 6.09
C ILE A 339 2.76 21.84 5.77
N TRP A 340 2.76 20.85 4.88
CA TRP A 340 3.99 20.18 4.45
C TRP A 340 4.88 21.12 3.63
N ASP A 341 4.32 21.86 2.68
CA ASP A 341 5.04 22.88 1.90
C ASP A 341 5.72 23.91 2.80
N ASP A 342 5.00 24.43 3.80
CA ASP A 342 5.52 25.39 4.78
C ASP A 342 6.70 24.81 5.59
N VAL A 343 6.61 23.54 5.99
CA VAL A 343 7.66 22.86 6.74
C VAL A 343 8.91 22.61 5.88
N PHE A 344 8.73 22.25 4.61
CA PHE A 344 9.82 21.95 3.68
C PHE A 344 10.44 23.21 3.07
N GLY A 345 9.70 24.32 2.97
CA GLY A 345 10.18 25.61 2.49
C GLY A 345 10.84 25.50 1.11
N ASN A 346 12.16 25.72 1.04
CA ASN A 346 12.91 25.62 -0.22
C ASN A 346 13.01 24.19 -0.80
N GLN A 347 12.56 23.19 -0.05
CA GLN A 347 12.52 21.79 -0.47
C GLN A 347 11.09 21.31 -0.81
N LYS A 348 10.11 22.21 -0.90
CA LYS A 348 8.70 21.84 -1.09
C LYS A 348 8.44 20.99 -2.34
N GLU A 349 9.25 21.14 -3.40
CA GLU A 349 9.20 20.29 -4.61
C GLU A 349 9.42 18.79 -4.34
N ARG A 350 9.88 18.42 -3.14
CA ARG A 350 9.95 17.02 -2.68
C ARG A 350 8.59 16.48 -2.23
N VAL A 351 7.67 17.35 -1.82
CA VAL A 351 6.34 17.03 -1.35
C VAL A 351 5.42 16.95 -2.56
N ILE A 352 4.65 15.87 -2.64
CA ILE A 352 3.63 15.62 -3.64
C ILE A 352 2.30 15.57 -2.88
N GLY A 353 1.55 16.65 -2.88
CA GLY A 353 0.21 16.72 -2.30
C GLY A 353 -0.77 15.88 -3.11
N VAL A 354 -1.40 14.89 -2.49
CA VAL A 354 -2.26 13.93 -3.20
C VAL A 354 -3.73 14.17 -2.90
N MET A 355 -4.51 14.40 -3.96
CA MET A 355 -5.97 14.38 -3.94
C MET A 355 -6.49 13.03 -4.44
N ALA A 356 -7.09 12.23 -3.57
CA ALA A 356 -7.57 10.89 -3.92
C ALA A 356 -9.08 10.86 -4.26
N GLY A 357 -9.49 9.90 -5.09
CA GLY A 357 -10.91 9.62 -5.36
C GLY A 357 -11.16 8.31 -6.11
N GLN A 358 -12.36 8.14 -6.64
CA GLN A 358 -12.81 6.85 -7.18
C GLN A 358 -12.84 6.83 -8.71
N THR A 359 -12.24 5.81 -9.30
CA THR A 359 -12.37 5.50 -10.74
C THR A 359 -13.84 5.34 -11.20
N PRO A 360 -14.71 4.59 -10.50
CA PRO A 360 -16.12 4.45 -10.93
C PRO A 360 -16.97 5.72 -10.70
N ASN A 361 -16.50 6.70 -9.93
CA ASN A 361 -17.25 7.92 -9.62
C ASN A 361 -16.32 9.16 -9.61
N PRO A 362 -16.00 9.72 -10.79
CA PRO A 362 -15.12 10.89 -10.90
C PRO A 362 -15.61 12.13 -10.16
N ARG A 363 -16.91 12.22 -9.84
CA ARG A 363 -17.48 13.34 -9.09
C ARG A 363 -16.80 13.59 -7.75
N VAL A 364 -16.26 12.55 -7.12
CA VAL A 364 -15.49 12.67 -5.88
C VAL A 364 -14.28 13.58 -6.09
N LEU A 365 -13.45 13.28 -7.10
CA LEU A 365 -12.31 14.13 -7.44
C LEU A 365 -12.76 15.50 -7.96
N GLN A 366 -13.75 15.54 -8.86
CA GLN A 366 -14.24 16.81 -9.43
C GLN A 366 -14.69 17.80 -8.34
N GLN A 367 -15.34 17.32 -7.29
CA GLN A 367 -15.79 18.15 -6.17
C GLN A 367 -14.65 18.50 -5.21
N ALA A 368 -13.73 17.57 -4.95
CA ALA A 368 -12.58 17.82 -4.08
C ALA A 368 -11.61 18.85 -4.68
N MET A 369 -11.30 18.72 -5.97
CA MET A 369 -10.39 19.61 -6.69
C MET A 369 -10.88 21.06 -6.81
N GLN A 370 -12.18 21.33 -6.57
CA GLN A 370 -12.69 22.71 -6.51
C GLN A 370 -12.05 23.54 -5.39
N LEU A 371 -11.51 22.88 -4.36
CA LEU A 371 -10.84 23.51 -3.22
C LEU A 371 -9.34 23.17 -3.17
N ALA A 372 -8.76 22.74 -4.30
CA ALA A 372 -7.32 22.58 -4.46
C ALA A 372 -6.65 23.92 -4.78
N ASP A 373 -5.40 24.07 -4.35
CA ASP A 373 -4.46 25.10 -4.77
C ASP A 373 -3.17 24.44 -5.28
N ASP A 374 -2.11 25.24 -5.48
CA ASP A 374 -0.83 24.79 -6.03
C ASP A 374 -0.06 23.82 -5.12
N SER A 375 -0.53 23.52 -3.90
CA SER A 375 0.03 22.48 -3.03
C SER A 375 -0.43 21.06 -3.37
N ILE A 376 -1.40 20.91 -4.28
CA ILE A 376 -1.87 19.60 -4.77
C ILE A 376 -1.17 19.29 -6.10
N ASP A 377 -0.32 18.28 -6.10
CA ASP A 377 0.56 17.93 -7.21
C ASP A 377 0.07 16.70 -7.99
N ALA A 378 -0.83 15.89 -7.44
CA ALA A 378 -1.30 14.68 -8.10
C ALA A 378 -2.73 14.31 -7.72
N MET A 379 -3.44 13.72 -8.68
CA MET A 379 -4.72 13.06 -8.43
C MET A 379 -4.54 11.55 -8.40
N ALA A 380 -5.05 10.91 -7.35
CA ALA A 380 -4.91 9.47 -7.15
C ALA A 380 -6.25 8.72 -7.29
N ILE A 381 -6.24 7.58 -8.00
CA ILE A 381 -7.42 6.71 -8.16
C ILE A 381 -7.10 5.23 -7.88
N ALA A 382 -8.12 4.41 -7.56
CA ALA A 382 -7.95 2.96 -7.47
C ALA A 382 -8.02 2.28 -8.85
N ALA A 383 -6.94 1.63 -9.26
CA ALA A 383 -6.77 0.96 -10.55
C ALA A 383 -7.12 -0.54 -10.49
N TYR A 384 -8.37 -0.86 -10.13
CA TYR A 384 -8.84 -2.25 -10.01
C TYR A 384 -9.61 -2.77 -11.22
N VAL A 385 -9.47 -4.06 -11.49
CA VAL A 385 -10.24 -4.79 -12.52
C VAL A 385 -10.92 -6.04 -11.95
N GLY A 386 -12.07 -6.42 -12.53
CA GLY A 386 -12.77 -7.67 -12.22
C GLY A 386 -13.71 -7.60 -11.01
N GLY A 387 -13.86 -6.43 -10.38
CA GLY A 387 -14.70 -6.26 -9.19
C GLY A 387 -16.19 -6.61 -9.39
N TYR A 388 -16.71 -6.60 -10.61
CA TYR A 388 -18.09 -6.98 -10.89
C TYR A 388 -18.33 -8.49 -10.84
N ILE A 389 -17.29 -9.31 -11.04
CA ILE A 389 -17.41 -10.76 -11.19
C ILE A 389 -18.01 -11.36 -9.91
N GLY A 390 -17.47 -11.02 -8.74
CA GLY A 390 -17.96 -11.54 -7.45
C GLY A 390 -19.27 -10.93 -6.91
N LYS A 391 -20.09 -10.24 -7.74
CA LYS A 391 -21.39 -9.70 -7.32
C LYS A 391 -22.40 -10.82 -7.02
N PRO A 392 -23.39 -10.62 -6.12
CA PRO A 392 -24.43 -11.61 -5.81
C PRO A 392 -25.20 -12.15 -7.02
N ASP A 393 -25.39 -11.31 -8.05
CA ASP A 393 -26.09 -11.69 -9.28
C ASP A 393 -25.38 -12.83 -10.03
N HIS A 394 -24.07 -12.99 -9.86
CA HIS A 394 -23.26 -13.99 -10.56
C HIS A 394 -22.99 -15.24 -9.72
N GLU A 395 -23.44 -15.28 -8.46
CA GLU A 395 -23.08 -16.33 -7.50
C GLU A 395 -23.38 -17.74 -8.03
N LYS A 396 -24.58 -17.94 -8.59
CA LYS A 396 -24.99 -19.26 -9.13
C LYS A 396 -24.19 -19.67 -10.37
N GLU A 397 -23.90 -18.73 -11.26
CA GLU A 397 -23.12 -18.98 -12.47
C GLU A 397 -21.68 -19.34 -12.09
N LEU A 398 -21.04 -18.55 -11.23
CA LEU A 398 -19.69 -18.81 -10.72
C LEU A 398 -19.61 -20.17 -10.00
N GLU A 399 -20.57 -20.48 -9.14
CA GLU A 399 -20.61 -21.78 -8.46
C GLU A 399 -20.77 -22.95 -9.46
N SER A 400 -21.50 -22.74 -10.55
CA SER A 400 -21.60 -23.75 -11.61
C SER A 400 -20.27 -23.96 -12.34
N TRP A 401 -19.48 -22.90 -12.56
CA TRP A 401 -18.17 -23.00 -13.21
C TRP A 401 -17.19 -23.82 -12.38
N THR A 402 -17.29 -23.77 -11.04
CA THR A 402 -16.40 -24.55 -10.15
C THR A 402 -16.50 -26.06 -10.33
N LYS A 403 -17.50 -26.55 -11.07
CA LYS A 403 -17.73 -27.97 -11.39
C LYS A 403 -17.12 -28.39 -12.73
N ASP A 404 -16.58 -27.45 -13.50
CA ASP A 404 -15.86 -27.76 -14.73
C ASP A 404 -14.55 -28.51 -14.43
N PRO A 405 -14.01 -29.30 -15.38
CA PRO A 405 -12.82 -30.12 -15.13
C PRO A 405 -11.56 -29.36 -14.67
N ASP A 406 -11.47 -28.07 -15.01
CA ASP A 406 -10.38 -27.17 -14.62
C ASP A 406 -10.71 -26.30 -13.39
N GLY A 407 -11.81 -26.61 -12.68
CA GLY A 407 -12.30 -25.82 -11.56
C GLY A 407 -12.94 -24.49 -11.95
N GLY A 408 -13.20 -24.23 -13.24
CA GLY A 408 -13.84 -23.02 -13.73
C GLY A 408 -12.88 -21.91 -14.16
N LEU A 409 -11.57 -22.18 -14.19
CA LEU A 409 -10.54 -21.19 -14.50
C LEU A 409 -10.65 -20.64 -15.93
N ASN A 410 -10.89 -21.50 -16.92
CA ASN A 410 -11.01 -21.10 -18.32
C ASN A 410 -12.16 -20.11 -18.51
N LYS A 411 -13.34 -20.39 -17.94
CA LYS A 411 -14.48 -19.47 -17.98
C LYS A 411 -14.19 -18.15 -17.27
N LEU A 412 -13.50 -18.21 -16.12
CA LEU A 412 -13.12 -17.01 -15.39
C LEU A 412 -12.15 -16.12 -16.17
N PHE A 413 -11.10 -16.69 -16.75
CA PHE A 413 -10.14 -15.91 -17.55
C PHE A 413 -10.74 -15.43 -18.87
N GLU A 414 -11.67 -16.18 -19.47
CA GLU A 414 -12.44 -15.71 -20.62
C GLU A 414 -13.31 -14.50 -20.24
N GLU A 415 -14.01 -14.55 -19.09
CA GLU A 415 -14.79 -13.42 -18.60
C GLU A 415 -13.92 -12.20 -18.28
N ILE A 416 -12.72 -12.40 -17.70
CA ILE A 416 -11.79 -11.32 -17.40
C ILE A 416 -11.28 -10.65 -18.69
N ASN A 417 -10.88 -11.44 -19.69
CA ASN A 417 -10.22 -10.93 -20.88
C ASN A 417 -11.20 -10.40 -21.94
N ASN A 418 -12.32 -11.11 -22.15
CA ASN A 418 -13.22 -10.87 -23.27
C ASN A 418 -14.66 -10.58 -22.82
N GLY A 419 -15.03 -11.00 -21.61
CA GLY A 419 -16.39 -10.89 -21.08
C GLY A 419 -17.38 -11.79 -21.81
N GLY A 420 -18.67 -11.65 -21.48
CA GLY A 420 -19.76 -12.36 -22.17
C GLY A 420 -19.95 -13.82 -21.75
N VAL A 421 -19.21 -14.32 -20.76
CA VAL A 421 -19.43 -15.63 -20.15
C VAL A 421 -20.49 -15.53 -19.05
N LEU A 422 -20.47 -14.44 -18.26
CA LEU A 422 -21.52 -14.12 -17.30
C LEU A 422 -22.72 -13.48 -18.01
N THR A 423 -23.92 -13.97 -17.67
CA THR A 423 -25.18 -13.46 -18.26
C THR A 423 -25.39 -11.97 -17.98
N LYS A 424 -24.96 -11.48 -16.81
CA LYS A 424 -24.97 -10.05 -16.44
C LYS A 424 -23.55 -9.46 -16.34
N GLY A 425 -22.64 -10.01 -17.13
CA GLY A 425 -21.24 -9.60 -17.22
C GLY A 425 -21.04 -8.24 -17.90
N GLN A 426 -19.78 -7.92 -18.15
CA GLN A 426 -19.38 -6.69 -18.83
C GLN A 426 -18.90 -7.02 -20.24
N PRO A 427 -19.47 -6.40 -21.29
CA PRO A 427 -18.96 -6.56 -22.65
C PRO A 427 -17.49 -6.12 -22.71
N GLY A 428 -16.62 -6.97 -23.29
CA GLY A 428 -15.18 -6.70 -23.37
C GLY A 428 -14.39 -7.04 -22.09
N GLY A 429 -15.07 -7.54 -21.05
CA GLY A 429 -14.43 -8.09 -19.85
C GLY A 429 -14.04 -7.06 -18.79
N ALA A 430 -13.12 -7.47 -17.92
CA ALA A 430 -12.75 -6.76 -16.70
C ALA A 430 -11.87 -5.53 -16.92
N LEU A 431 -11.00 -5.57 -17.93
CA LEU A 431 -10.05 -4.49 -18.24
C LEU A 431 -10.79 -3.22 -18.73
N PRO A 432 -11.63 -3.25 -19.79
CA PRO A 432 -12.41 -2.08 -20.21
C PRO A 432 -13.34 -1.55 -19.10
N GLN A 433 -13.95 -2.44 -18.31
CA GLN A 433 -14.81 -2.01 -17.20
C GLN A 433 -14.02 -1.21 -16.14
N GLY A 434 -12.76 -1.57 -15.88
CA GLY A 434 -11.91 -0.86 -14.94
C GLY A 434 -11.75 0.63 -15.28
N TRP A 435 -11.86 0.98 -16.57
CA TRP A 435 -11.64 2.33 -17.10
C TRP A 435 -12.92 3.04 -17.55
N SER A 436 -14.08 2.67 -16.99
CA SER A 436 -15.40 3.15 -17.44
C SER A 436 -15.59 4.67 -17.44
N ASN A 437 -14.75 5.42 -16.73
CA ASN A 437 -14.79 6.89 -16.70
C ASN A 437 -13.45 7.53 -17.05
N LEU A 438 -12.66 6.87 -17.90
CA LEU A 438 -11.32 7.32 -18.23
C LEU A 438 -11.28 8.77 -18.75
N ASP A 439 -12.12 9.09 -19.74
CA ASP A 439 -12.14 10.41 -20.37
C ASP A 439 -12.35 11.53 -19.34
N GLN A 440 -13.29 11.36 -18.41
CA GLN A 440 -13.58 12.36 -17.37
C GLN A 440 -12.41 12.56 -16.41
N LEU A 441 -11.65 11.50 -16.10
CA LEU A 441 -10.49 11.57 -15.22
C LEU A 441 -9.30 12.22 -15.93
N GLN A 442 -9.11 11.94 -17.23
CA GLN A 442 -8.09 12.58 -18.05
C GLN A 442 -8.39 14.06 -18.30
N GLU A 443 -9.64 14.40 -18.61
CA GLU A 443 -10.09 15.80 -18.73
C GLU A 443 -9.85 16.57 -17.43
N LEU A 444 -10.17 15.98 -16.28
CA LEU A 444 -9.91 16.60 -14.97
C LEU A 444 -8.41 16.80 -14.73
N SER A 445 -7.58 15.82 -15.08
CA SER A 445 -6.12 15.88 -14.95
C SER A 445 -5.52 16.99 -15.82
N GLN A 446 -6.01 17.13 -17.04
CA GLN A 446 -5.62 18.21 -17.95
C GLN A 446 -6.12 19.58 -17.46
N GLN A 447 -7.35 19.66 -16.95
CA GLN A 447 -7.94 20.90 -16.45
C GLN A 447 -7.12 21.49 -15.29
N TYR A 448 -6.68 20.64 -14.36
CA TYR A 448 -5.89 21.06 -13.20
C TYR A 448 -4.37 20.99 -13.43
N ASN A 449 -3.92 20.49 -14.59
CA ASN A 449 -2.52 20.30 -14.92
C ASN A 449 -1.73 19.48 -13.88
N VAL A 450 -2.37 18.45 -13.32
CA VAL A 450 -1.75 17.52 -12.35
C VAL A 450 -1.84 16.08 -12.87
N PRO A 451 -0.78 15.26 -12.73
CA PRO A 451 -0.80 13.87 -13.19
C PRO A 451 -1.82 12.99 -12.46
N LEU A 452 -2.26 11.95 -13.17
CA LEU A 452 -2.93 10.80 -12.56
C LEU A 452 -1.89 9.80 -12.03
N ILE A 453 -2.08 9.41 -10.77
CA ILE A 453 -1.40 8.30 -10.11
C ILE A 453 -2.44 7.32 -9.58
N SER A 454 -2.04 6.12 -9.18
CA SER A 454 -2.93 5.23 -8.43
C SER A 454 -2.47 5.13 -6.99
N TYR A 455 -3.39 5.16 -6.02
CA TYR A 455 -3.06 4.87 -4.62
C TYR A 455 -3.11 3.37 -4.30
N GLU A 456 -3.82 2.60 -5.13
CA GLU A 456 -3.89 1.14 -5.11
C GLU A 456 -4.35 0.60 -6.47
N GLY A 457 -4.13 -0.68 -6.75
CA GLY A 457 -4.55 -1.31 -7.99
C GLY A 457 -4.22 -2.79 -8.05
N GLY A 458 -4.80 -3.46 -9.06
CA GLY A 458 -4.65 -4.89 -9.30
C GLY A 458 -5.96 -5.58 -9.67
N GLN A 459 -6.02 -6.88 -9.42
CA GLN A 459 -7.25 -7.65 -9.52
C GLN A 459 -8.18 -7.39 -8.32
N HIS A 460 -9.50 -7.48 -8.52
CA HIS A 460 -10.54 -7.37 -7.49
C HIS A 460 -11.52 -8.57 -7.54
N LEU A 461 -10.97 -9.78 -7.63
CA LEU A 461 -11.67 -11.06 -7.55
C LEU A 461 -11.99 -11.40 -6.09
N VAL A 462 -13.05 -10.77 -5.57
CA VAL A 462 -13.58 -11.04 -4.23
C VAL A 462 -15.09 -11.22 -4.29
N GLY A 463 -15.61 -12.18 -3.51
CA GLY A 463 -17.05 -12.29 -3.32
C GLY A 463 -17.60 -11.05 -2.60
N ARG A 464 -18.65 -10.42 -3.13
CA ARG A 464 -19.30 -9.26 -2.51
C ARG A 464 -20.52 -9.69 -1.69
N LYS A 465 -20.78 -8.96 -0.59
CA LYS A 465 -21.91 -9.23 0.32
C LYS A 465 -21.89 -10.68 0.81
N LYS A 466 -22.92 -11.48 0.52
CA LYS A 466 -23.01 -12.91 0.91
C LYS A 466 -22.04 -13.81 0.15
N VAL A 467 -21.61 -13.43 -1.06
CA VAL A 467 -20.75 -14.26 -1.92
C VAL A 467 -19.39 -14.51 -1.28
N LYS A 468 -18.90 -13.59 -0.44
CA LYS A 468 -17.64 -13.78 0.32
C LYS A 468 -17.65 -15.05 1.18
N ASN A 469 -18.82 -15.55 1.57
CA ASN A 469 -18.96 -16.74 2.39
C ASN A 469 -19.03 -18.03 1.53
N ASN A 470 -19.09 -17.92 0.19
CA ASN A 470 -19.13 -19.06 -0.71
C ASN A 470 -17.71 -19.65 -0.89
N LYS A 471 -17.47 -20.81 -0.26
CA LYS A 471 -16.16 -21.47 -0.27
C LYS A 471 -15.69 -21.91 -1.66
N ALA A 472 -16.60 -22.34 -2.53
CA ALA A 472 -16.25 -22.78 -3.88
C ALA A 472 -15.77 -21.60 -4.74
N ILE A 473 -16.48 -20.47 -4.68
CA ILE A 473 -16.09 -19.24 -5.38
C ILE A 473 -14.77 -18.70 -4.83
N ASN A 474 -14.59 -18.69 -3.50
CA ASN A 474 -13.32 -18.29 -2.90
C ASN A 474 -12.17 -19.19 -3.38
N ALA A 475 -12.37 -20.50 -3.45
CA ALA A 475 -11.36 -21.42 -3.96
C ALA A 475 -11.01 -21.14 -5.44
N LEU A 476 -12.01 -20.89 -6.29
CA LEU A 476 -11.80 -20.49 -7.68
C LEU A 476 -10.98 -19.19 -7.79
N PHE A 477 -11.33 -18.14 -7.04
CA PHE A 477 -10.59 -16.87 -7.10
C PHE A 477 -9.16 -16.99 -6.54
N ILE A 478 -8.95 -17.81 -5.51
CA ILE A 478 -7.60 -18.10 -4.98
C ILE A 478 -6.77 -18.84 -6.02
N GLN A 479 -7.33 -19.88 -6.66
CA GLN A 479 -6.63 -20.62 -7.71
C GLN A 479 -6.31 -19.72 -8.91
N ALA A 480 -7.25 -18.85 -9.31
CA ALA A 480 -7.01 -17.89 -10.38
C ALA A 480 -5.83 -16.96 -10.09
N ASN A 481 -5.66 -16.50 -8.85
CA ASN A 481 -4.52 -15.65 -8.47
C ASN A 481 -3.16 -16.38 -8.51
N ARG A 482 -3.16 -17.71 -8.48
CA ARG A 482 -1.96 -18.56 -8.56
C ARG A 482 -1.68 -19.06 -9.98
N ASP A 483 -2.65 -18.94 -10.89
CA ASP A 483 -2.55 -19.37 -12.28
C ASP A 483 -1.67 -18.39 -13.10
N PRO A 484 -0.79 -18.89 -13.99
CA PRO A 484 0.06 -18.02 -14.82
C PRO A 484 -0.71 -16.97 -15.62
N ARG A 485 -1.96 -17.24 -16.04
CA ARG A 485 -2.79 -16.28 -16.77
C ARG A 485 -3.12 -15.02 -15.96
N MET A 486 -2.98 -15.05 -14.63
CA MET A 486 -3.08 -13.84 -13.82
C MET A 486 -1.90 -12.88 -14.06
N GLY A 487 -0.72 -13.40 -14.39
CA GLY A 487 0.42 -12.59 -14.82
C GLY A 487 0.07 -11.80 -16.09
N GLU A 488 -0.50 -12.46 -17.09
CA GLU A 488 -0.97 -11.82 -18.33
C GLU A 488 -2.02 -10.75 -18.08
N VAL A 489 -2.93 -10.97 -17.13
CA VAL A 489 -3.94 -9.97 -16.73
C VAL A 489 -3.28 -8.75 -16.10
N TYR A 490 -2.26 -8.95 -15.25
CA TYR A 490 -1.48 -7.86 -14.65
C TYR A 490 -0.65 -7.11 -15.70
N GLU A 491 -0.02 -7.80 -16.64
CA GLU A 491 0.69 -7.16 -17.76
C GLU A 491 -0.23 -6.25 -18.56
N LYS A 492 -1.42 -6.74 -18.94
CA LYS A 492 -2.43 -5.94 -19.65
C LYS A 492 -2.90 -4.76 -18.80
N LEU A 493 -3.17 -4.97 -17.52
CA LEU A 493 -3.57 -3.91 -16.59
C LEU A 493 -2.52 -2.79 -16.53
N LEU A 494 -1.25 -3.16 -16.33
CA LEU A 494 -0.15 -2.22 -16.24
C LEU A 494 0.07 -1.50 -17.57
N ASN A 495 0.03 -2.19 -18.70
CA ASN A 495 0.14 -1.55 -20.01
C ASN A 495 -0.99 -0.54 -20.23
N GLN A 496 -2.24 -0.92 -19.95
CA GLN A 496 -3.36 0.02 -20.06
C GLN A 496 -3.23 1.22 -19.12
N TRP A 497 -2.75 1.02 -17.89
CA TRP A 497 -2.51 2.12 -16.95
C TRP A 497 -1.53 3.16 -17.50
N PHE A 498 -0.38 2.73 -18.02
CA PHE A 498 0.64 3.67 -18.51
C PHE A 498 0.32 4.22 -19.90
N GLU A 499 -0.26 3.42 -20.79
CA GLU A 499 -0.44 3.75 -22.20
C GLU A 499 -1.82 4.34 -22.52
N LEU A 500 -2.89 3.79 -21.93
CA LEU A 500 -4.25 4.27 -22.16
C LEU A 500 -4.66 5.33 -21.14
N VAL A 501 -4.47 5.04 -19.85
CA VAL A 501 -4.83 5.99 -18.78
C VAL A 501 -3.86 7.16 -18.74
N GLY A 502 -2.60 6.92 -19.11
CA GLY A 502 -1.54 7.91 -19.06
C GLY A 502 -1.01 8.17 -17.65
N GLY A 503 -1.32 7.27 -16.71
CA GLY A 503 -0.88 7.36 -15.32
C GLY A 503 0.64 7.28 -15.19
N THR A 504 1.18 7.88 -14.12
CA THR A 504 2.64 8.04 -13.94
C THR A 504 3.22 7.15 -12.84
N LEU A 505 2.41 6.79 -11.84
CA LEU A 505 2.76 5.87 -10.76
C LEU A 505 1.63 4.84 -10.58
N PHE A 506 1.97 3.55 -10.62
CA PHE A 506 1.06 2.46 -10.26
C PHE A 506 1.41 1.91 -8.89
N MET A 507 0.46 1.90 -7.95
CA MET A 507 0.62 1.36 -6.60
C MET A 507 -0.09 0.02 -6.53
N ASN A 508 0.65 -1.08 -6.47
CA ASN A 508 0.08 -2.38 -6.16
C ASN A 508 -0.58 -2.34 -4.76
N PHE A 509 -1.77 -2.95 -4.62
CA PHE A 509 -2.56 -2.83 -3.38
C PHE A 509 -1.92 -3.48 -2.14
N SER A 510 -1.13 -4.54 -2.28
CA SER A 510 -0.53 -5.19 -1.11
C SER A 510 0.69 -5.97 -1.53
N ASP A 511 1.79 -5.80 -0.82
CA ASP A 511 3.05 -6.48 -1.09
C ASP A 511 2.97 -7.99 -0.75
N ILE A 512 2.75 -8.34 0.52
CA ILE A 512 2.80 -9.71 1.01
C ILE A 512 1.63 -9.96 1.96
N SER A 513 0.64 -10.73 1.51
CA SER A 513 -0.49 -11.13 2.34
C SER A 513 -1.15 -12.41 1.82
N LYS A 514 -1.48 -13.31 2.75
CA LYS A 514 -2.17 -14.56 2.41
C LYS A 514 -3.61 -14.31 1.94
N PRO A 515 -4.12 -15.11 0.98
CA PRO A 515 -5.50 -15.01 0.56
C PRO A 515 -6.47 -15.43 1.66
N ASN A 516 -7.66 -14.83 1.66
CA ASN A 516 -8.76 -15.25 2.51
C ASN A 516 -10.11 -14.89 1.84
N GLN A 517 -11.22 -15.07 2.56
CA GLN A 517 -12.56 -14.77 2.05
C GLN A 517 -12.79 -13.31 1.64
N HIS A 518 -11.93 -12.39 2.08
CA HIS A 518 -11.94 -10.97 1.77
C HIS A 518 -11.02 -10.61 0.59
N GLY A 519 -10.38 -11.58 -0.05
CA GLY A 519 -9.60 -11.39 -1.28
C GLY A 519 -8.21 -12.03 -1.26
N SER A 520 -7.56 -11.98 -2.42
CA SER A 520 -6.19 -12.48 -2.65
C SER A 520 -5.29 -11.31 -3.06
N TRP A 521 -5.01 -10.43 -2.10
CA TRP A 521 -4.47 -9.09 -2.36
C TRP A 521 -2.97 -9.07 -2.61
N GLY A 522 -2.19 -9.72 -1.74
CA GLY A 522 -0.73 -9.69 -1.76
C GLY A 522 -0.13 -10.09 -3.10
N ALA A 523 0.86 -9.33 -3.59
CA ALA A 523 1.68 -9.73 -4.72
C ALA A 523 2.38 -11.06 -4.41
N LEU A 524 2.78 -11.28 -3.17
CA LEU A 524 3.16 -12.59 -2.62
C LEU A 524 2.21 -12.97 -1.47
N GLU A 525 2.12 -14.25 -1.15
CA GLU A 525 1.35 -14.77 -0.01
C GLU A 525 2.20 -14.85 1.26
N TYR A 526 3.51 -15.08 1.13
CA TYR A 526 4.47 -15.21 2.23
C TYR A 526 5.82 -14.58 1.88
N VAL A 527 6.55 -14.10 2.90
CA VAL A 527 7.87 -13.48 2.70
C VAL A 527 8.92 -14.42 2.10
N ASP A 528 8.82 -15.72 2.40
CA ASP A 528 9.69 -16.77 1.87
C ASP A 528 9.26 -17.27 0.48
N GLN A 529 8.14 -16.78 -0.05
CA GLN A 529 7.70 -17.12 -1.39
C GLN A 529 8.64 -16.49 -2.42
N GLU A 530 9.27 -17.31 -3.25
CA GLU A 530 10.19 -16.84 -4.28
C GLU A 530 9.51 -15.87 -5.25
N THR A 531 8.35 -16.28 -5.78
CA THR A 531 7.65 -15.57 -6.85
C THR A 531 6.14 -15.89 -6.89
N SER A 532 5.38 -15.10 -7.63
CA SER A 532 3.98 -15.35 -8.02
C SER A 532 3.71 -14.73 -9.40
N PRO A 533 2.61 -15.09 -10.10
CA PRO A 533 2.25 -14.46 -11.36
C PRO A 533 2.11 -12.93 -11.26
N LYS A 534 1.48 -12.45 -10.18
CA LYS A 534 1.30 -11.00 -9.94
C LYS A 534 2.64 -10.30 -9.68
N TYR A 535 3.47 -10.91 -8.84
CA TYR A 535 4.78 -10.35 -8.49
C TYR A 535 5.70 -10.28 -9.72
N GLN A 536 5.70 -11.31 -10.56
CA GLN A 536 6.48 -11.31 -11.81
C GLN A 536 6.09 -10.17 -12.75
N ALA A 537 4.79 -10.01 -13.02
CA ALA A 537 4.31 -8.95 -13.90
C ALA A 537 4.70 -7.54 -13.37
N LEU A 538 4.62 -7.34 -12.04
CA LEU A 538 5.08 -6.10 -11.40
C LEU A 538 6.58 -5.88 -11.59
N LEU A 539 7.40 -6.91 -11.34
CA LEU A 539 8.86 -6.82 -11.48
C LEU A 539 9.30 -6.58 -12.93
N GLU A 540 8.66 -7.26 -13.88
CA GLU A 540 8.96 -7.10 -15.31
C GLU A 540 8.69 -5.67 -15.77
N LYS A 541 7.58 -5.06 -15.33
CA LYS A 541 7.27 -3.67 -15.65
C LYS A 541 8.29 -2.69 -15.06
N THR A 542 8.77 -2.93 -13.83
CA THR A 542 9.88 -2.17 -13.23
C THR A 542 11.19 -2.34 -14.00
N ARG A 543 11.53 -3.53 -14.48
CA ARG A 543 12.78 -3.75 -15.23
C ARG A 543 12.77 -3.05 -16.59
N LEU A 544 11.66 -3.14 -17.31
CA LEU A 544 11.51 -2.49 -18.63
C LEU A 544 11.66 -0.97 -18.55
N SER A 545 11.30 -0.35 -17.41
CA SER A 545 11.50 1.08 -17.17
C SER A 545 12.97 1.46 -16.93
N SER A 546 13.78 0.52 -16.44
CA SER A 546 15.22 0.71 -16.20
C SER A 546 16.11 0.52 -17.45
N THR A 547 15.57 0.00 -18.56
CA THR A 547 16.34 -0.39 -19.77
C THR A 547 16.11 0.47 -21.02
N SER A 548 15.75 1.75 -20.89
CA SER A 548 15.81 2.70 -22.03
C SER A 548 17.24 3.19 -22.28
N PRO A 549 17.66 3.41 -23.55
CA PRO A 549 19.03 3.14 -23.99
C PRO A 549 20.05 4.16 -23.49
N THR A 550 21.19 3.64 -23.03
CA THR A 550 22.43 4.40 -22.91
C THR A 550 22.80 4.97 -24.29
N LEU A 551 23.04 6.28 -24.33
CA LEU A 551 23.58 6.99 -25.50
C LEU A 551 24.79 6.24 -26.07
N PRO A 552 24.95 6.18 -27.41
CA PRO A 552 26.10 5.53 -28.01
C PRO A 552 27.37 6.26 -27.57
N LYS A 553 28.35 5.50 -27.09
CA LYS A 553 29.70 6.00 -26.87
C LYS A 553 30.26 6.42 -28.22
N THR A 554 30.41 7.73 -28.44
CA THR A 554 31.23 8.25 -29.53
C THR A 554 32.69 7.97 -29.22
N ASN A 555 33.38 7.36 -30.19
CA ASN A 555 34.83 7.11 -30.17
C ASN A 555 35.64 8.39 -30.04
#